data_AF-A0A936UQD1-F1
#
_entry.id   AF-A0A936UQD1-F1
#
_cell.length_a   1.000
_cell.length_b   1.000
_cell.length_c   1.000
_cell.angle_alpha   90.00
_cell.angle_beta   90.00
_cell.angle_gamma   90.00
#
_symmetry.space_group_name_H-M   'P 1'
#
loop_
_entity.id
_entity.type
_entity.pdbx_description
1 polymer ?
#
loop_
_entity_poly.entity_id
_entity_poly.type
_entity_poly.pdbx_seq_one_letter_code
_entity_poly.pdbx_strand_id
1 'polypeptide(L)'
;MIDLTDKVAAYANALDDDIDAERFEQVRNRALWRGWIGTIYGAGVGTEAGYAFCTRHDALANAKLMREQCREIVRARNAGGAQHA
;
A
#
# COMPACT_ATOMS: atom_id res chain seq x y z
N MET A 1 15.36 1.38 -12.88
CA MET A 1 15.12 0.37 -11.82
C MET A 1 14.85 1.18 -10.57
N ILE A 2 13.60 1.24 -10.10
CA ILE A 2 13.27 1.95 -8.85
C ILE A 2 13.85 1.10 -7.71
N ASP A 3 14.77 1.65 -6.93
CA ASP A 3 15.26 1.00 -5.72
C ASP A 3 14.07 0.79 -4.78
N LEU A 4 13.98 -0.36 -4.09
CA LEU A 4 12.91 -0.59 -3.11
C LEU A 4 12.88 0.52 -2.04
N THR A 5 14.03 1.14 -1.76
CA THR A 5 14.15 2.32 -0.87
C THR A 5 13.33 3.51 -1.37
N ASP A 6 13.32 3.76 -2.68
CA ASP A 6 12.55 4.85 -3.31
C ASP A 6 11.05 4.60 -3.21
N LYS A 7 10.62 3.33 -3.27
CA LYS A 7 9.19 2.99 -3.25
C LYS A 7 8.55 3.27 -1.89
N VAL A 8 9.27 2.99 -0.81
CA VAL A 8 8.79 3.30 0.56
C VAL A 8 8.66 4.81 0.75
N ALA A 9 9.66 5.59 0.32
CA ALA A 9 9.60 7.04 0.39
C ALA A 9 8.47 7.62 -0.48
N ALA A 10 8.30 7.10 -1.70
CA ALA A 10 7.23 7.51 -2.60
C ALA A 10 5.85 7.26 -1.98
N TYR A 11 5.61 6.07 -1.43
CA TYR A 11 4.33 5.73 -0.81
C TYR A 11 4.08 6.54 0.47
N ALA A 12 5.10 6.81 1.27
CA ALA A 12 4.97 7.67 2.45
C ALA A 12 4.49 9.09 2.10
N ASN A 13 4.89 9.59 0.92
CA ASN A 13 4.54 10.90 0.39
C ASN A 13 3.22 10.95 -0.40
N ALA A 14 2.55 9.81 -0.61
CA ALA A 14 1.29 9.78 -1.35
C ALA A 14 0.19 10.62 -0.68
N LEU A 15 -0.48 11.45 -1.47
CA LEU A 15 -1.66 12.21 -1.06
C LEU A 15 -2.89 11.30 -1.03
N ASP A 16 -4.00 11.79 -0.47
CA ASP A 16 -5.25 11.01 -0.47
C ASP A 16 -5.77 10.77 -1.89
N ASP A 17 -5.52 11.68 -2.82
CA ASP A 17 -5.90 11.56 -4.24
C ASP A 17 -5.05 10.52 -5.01
N ASP A 18 -3.87 10.15 -4.48
CA ASP A 18 -3.01 9.11 -5.04
C ASP A 18 -3.41 7.69 -4.58
N ILE A 19 -4.37 7.61 -3.65
CA ILE A 19 -4.83 6.37 -3.03
C ILE A 19 -6.24 6.05 -3.53
N ASP A 20 -6.40 4.87 -4.13
CA ASP A 20 -7.71 4.41 -4.56
C ASP A 20 -7.92 2.93 -4.19
N ALA A 21 -9.08 2.42 -4.56
CA ALA A 21 -9.41 1.02 -4.53
C ALA A 21 -10.02 0.64 -5.88
N GLU A 22 -9.35 -0.28 -6.57
CA GLU A 22 -9.69 -0.71 -7.92
C GLU A 22 -10.36 -2.08 -7.92
N ARG A 23 -11.20 -2.33 -8.93
CA ARG A 23 -11.81 -3.65 -9.14
C ARG A 23 -10.73 -4.67 -9.44
N PHE A 24 -10.81 -5.83 -8.79
CA PHE A 24 -9.84 -6.89 -8.93
C PHE A 24 -10.54 -8.23 -9.14
N GLU A 25 -10.03 -9.01 -10.09
CA GLU A 25 -10.53 -10.35 -10.38
C GLU A 25 -9.40 -11.37 -10.28
N GLN A 26 -9.68 -12.51 -9.67
CA GLN A 26 -8.70 -13.57 -9.48
C GLN A 26 -9.39 -14.94 -9.43
N VAL A 27 -8.79 -15.96 -10.04
CA VAL A 27 -9.26 -17.33 -9.86
C VAL A 27 -8.86 -17.83 -8.46
N ARG A 28 -9.86 -18.17 -7.64
CA ARG A 28 -9.70 -18.77 -6.30
C ARG A 28 -10.53 -20.04 -6.23
N ASN A 29 -9.95 -21.13 -5.74
CA ASN A 29 -10.65 -22.42 -5.59
C ASN A 29 -11.37 -22.87 -6.89
N ARG A 30 -10.72 -22.73 -8.04
CA ARG A 30 -11.26 -23.05 -9.38
C ARG A 30 -12.48 -22.22 -9.82
N ALA A 31 -12.79 -21.12 -9.13
CA ALA A 31 -13.84 -20.18 -9.50
C ALA A 31 -13.30 -18.76 -9.63
N LEU A 32 -13.93 -17.94 -10.49
CA LEU A 32 -13.60 -16.53 -10.59
C LEU A 32 -14.13 -15.79 -9.35
N TRP A 33 -13.22 -15.25 -8.55
CA TRP A 33 -13.53 -14.35 -7.46
C TRP A 33 -13.36 -12.90 -7.93
N ARG A 34 -14.29 -12.04 -7.49
CA ARG A 34 -14.30 -10.61 -7.80
C ARG A 34 -14.35 -9.81 -6.52
N GLY A 35 -13.54 -8.76 -6.45
CA GLY A 35 -13.50 -7.86 -5.31
C GLY A 35 -12.73 -6.61 -5.63
N TRP A 36 -11.92 -6.18 -4.67
CA TRP A 36 -11.21 -4.91 -4.70
C TRP A 36 -9.77 -5.06 -4.21
N ILE A 37 -8.87 -4.26 -4.75
CA ILE A 37 -7.49 -4.09 -4.30
C ILE A 37 -7.26 -2.61 -3.98
N GLY A 38 -6.54 -2.33 -2.89
CA GLY A 38 -6.11 -0.98 -2.58
C GLY A 38 -4.89 -0.61 -3.44
N THR A 39 -4.83 0.62 -3.93
CA THR A 39 -3.73 1.10 -4.77
C THR A 39 -3.11 2.39 -4.24
N ILE A 40 -1.81 2.56 -4.48
CA ILE A 40 -1.08 3.81 -4.30
C ILE A 40 -0.36 4.12 -5.62
N TYR A 41 -0.62 5.27 -6.23
CA TYR A 41 -0.17 5.61 -7.58
C TYR A 41 -0.55 4.53 -8.62
N GLY A 42 -1.75 3.95 -8.50
CA GLY A 42 -2.24 2.86 -9.36
C GLY A 42 -1.55 1.50 -9.15
N ALA A 43 -0.59 1.40 -8.22
CA ALA A 43 0.05 0.14 -7.90
C ALA A 43 -0.67 -0.55 -6.74
N GLY A 44 -1.13 -1.79 -6.97
CA GLY A 44 -1.74 -2.63 -5.95
C GLY A 44 -0.83 -2.83 -4.73
N VAL A 45 -1.39 -2.67 -3.53
CA VAL A 45 -0.67 -2.83 -2.27
C VAL A 45 -1.32 -3.86 -1.36
N GLY A 46 -0.48 -4.54 -0.58
CA GLY A 46 -0.90 -5.51 0.43
C GLY A 46 -0.27 -5.18 1.77
N THR A 47 -0.98 -5.52 2.84
CA THR A 47 -0.46 -5.50 4.22
C THR A 47 -0.60 -6.91 4.80
N GLU A 48 -0.38 -7.05 6.11
CA GLU A 48 -0.67 -8.30 6.83
C GLU A 48 -2.16 -8.69 6.77
N ALA A 49 -3.07 -7.72 6.56
CA ALA A 49 -4.49 -8.00 6.34
C ALA A 49 -4.77 -8.62 4.95
N GLY A 50 -3.75 -8.74 4.10
CA GLY A 50 -3.84 -9.22 2.73
C GLY A 50 -3.81 -8.08 1.70
N TYR A 51 -4.11 -8.43 0.45
CA TYR A 51 -4.06 -7.52 -0.70
C TYR A 51 -5.42 -7.38 -1.43
N ALA A 52 -6.39 -8.24 -1.15
CA ALA A 52 -7.65 -8.27 -1.90
C ALA A 52 -8.84 -8.49 -0.97
N PHE A 53 -9.85 -7.65 -1.14
CA PHE A 53 -10.96 -7.46 -0.21
C PHE A 53 -12.31 -7.54 -0.90
N CYS A 54 -13.36 -7.90 -0.16
CA CYS A 54 -14.72 -7.99 -0.70
C CYS A 54 -15.34 -6.61 -0.96
N THR A 55 -14.91 -5.57 -0.22
CA THR A 55 -15.47 -4.22 -0.33
C THR A 55 -14.43 -3.19 -0.76
N ARG A 56 -14.89 -2.13 -1.45
CA ARG A 56 -14.05 -0.99 -1.81
C ARG A 56 -13.49 -0.28 -0.57
N HIS A 57 -14.31 -0.18 0.49
CA HIS A 57 -13.94 0.48 1.72
C HIS A 57 -12.75 -0.21 2.39
N ASP A 58 -12.77 -1.54 2.51
CA ASP A 58 -11.69 -2.30 3.13
C ASP A 58 -10.40 -2.21 2.31
N ALA A 59 -10.51 -2.30 0.98
CA ALA A 59 -9.37 -2.11 0.08
C ALA A 59 -8.73 -0.72 0.22
N LEU A 60 -9.56 0.33 0.30
CA LEU A 60 -9.07 1.70 0.48
C LEU A 60 -8.44 1.89 1.86
N ALA A 61 -9.03 1.32 2.91
CA ALA A 61 -8.47 1.33 4.26
C ALA A 61 -7.11 0.62 4.30
N ASN A 62 -6.96 -0.50 3.59
CA ASN A 62 -5.69 -1.23 3.48
C ASN A 62 -4.60 -0.40 2.76
N ALA A 63 -4.95 0.32 1.70
CA ALA A 63 -3.99 1.20 1.03
C ALA A 63 -3.55 2.38 1.90
N LYS A 64 -4.49 2.98 2.66
CA LYS A 64 -4.16 4.01 3.65
C LYS A 64 -3.26 3.48 4.75
N LEU A 65 -3.49 2.25 5.22
CA LEU A 65 -2.62 1.58 6.20
C LEU A 65 -1.20 1.38 5.65
N MET A 66 -1.08 0.91 4.41
CA MET A 66 0.23 0.76 3.76
C MET A 66 1.01 2.08 3.71
N ARG A 67 0.34 3.20 3.36
CA ARG A 67 0.98 4.54 3.40
C ARG A 67 1.50 4.86 4.80
N GLU A 68 0.70 4.63 5.84
CA GLU A 68 1.14 4.96 7.21
C GLU A 68 2.30 4.07 7.66
N GLN A 69 2.30 2.78 7.32
CA GLN A 69 3.45 1.90 7.57
C GLN A 69 4.71 2.40 6.85
N CYS A 70 4.59 2.90 5.62
CA CYS A 70 5.71 3.51 4.90
C CYS A 70 6.21 4.79 5.59
N ARG A 71 5.30 5.62 6.12
CA ARG A 71 5.66 6.83 6.89
C ARG A 71 6.43 6.49 8.16
N GLU A 72 6.01 5.46 8.89
CA GLU A 72 6.73 4.99 10.08
C GLU A 72 8.15 4.52 9.75
N ILE A 73 8.33 3.78 8.65
CA ILE A 73 9.66 3.35 8.19
C ILE A 73 10.55 4.57 7.87
N VAL A 74 10.02 5.57 7.17
CA VAL A 74 10.77 6.80 6.85
C VAL A 74 11.12 7.59 8.12
N ARG A 75 10.18 7.72 9.07
CA ARG A 75 10.41 8.38 10.36
C ARG A 75 11.54 7.69 11.13
N ALA A 76 11.50 6.35 11.23
CA ALA A 76 12.53 5.57 11.92
C ALA A 76 13.91 5.73 11.28
N ARG A 77 13.99 5.73 9.94
CA ARG A 77 15.25 5.97 9.20
C ARG A 77 15.85 7.34 9.50
N ASN A 78 15.02 8.39 9.48
CA ASN A 78 15.48 9.75 9.74
C ASN A 78 15.91 9.94 11.21
N ALA A 79 15.21 9.30 12.16
CA ALA A 79 15.58 9.33 13.57
C ALA A 79 16.90 8.60 13.85
N GLY A 80 17.16 7.47 13.21
CA GLY A 80 18.42 6.74 13.31
C GLY A 80 19.60 7.45 12.64
N GLY A 81 19.36 8.14 11.51
CA GLY A 81 20.37 8.95 10.83
C GLY A 81 20.83 10.16 11.64
N ALA A 82 19.93 10.77 12.42
CA ALA A 82 20.25 11.91 13.29
C ALA A 82 21.10 11.55 14.52
N GLN A 83 21.19 10.26 14.89
CA GLN A 83 22.03 9.78 16.01
C GLN A 83 23.48 9.47 15.59
N HIS A 84 23.78 9.51 14.28
CA HIS A 84 25.08 9.18 13.71
C HIS A 84 25.71 10.35 12.91
N ALA A 85 25.16 11.56 13.03
CA ALA A 85 25.68 12.80 12.47
C ALA A 85 26.14 13.74 13.60
#